data_AF-A0A948PN51-F1
#
_entry.id   AF-A0A948PN51-F1
#
_cell.length_a   1.000
_cell.length_b   1.000
_cell.length_c   1.000
_cell.angle_alpha   90.00
_cell.angle_beta   90.00
_cell.angle_gamma   90.00
#
_symmetry.space_group_name_H-M   'P 1'
#
loop_
_entity.id
_entity.type
_entity.pdbx_description
1 polymer ?
#
loop_
_entity_poly.entity_id
_entity_poly.type
_entity_poly.pdbx_seq_one_letter_code
_entity_poly.pdbx_strand_id
1 'polypeptide(L)' 'ESGKILSVDSALSVERRKALEELRWMLEEFRVNQFAPELKTAFPISAKRLQKKLSDIDGMS' A
#
# COMPACT_ATOMS: atom_id res chain seq x y z
N GLU A 1 2.00 8.98 37.65
CA GLU A 1 1.22 8.89 36.39
C GLU A 1 2.08 8.24 35.32
N SER A 2 1.85 6.95 35.08
CA SER A 2 2.73 6.09 34.27
C SER A 2 1.97 5.66 33.02
N GLY A 3 2.62 5.70 31.84
CA GLY A 3 2.25 4.81 30.73
C GLY A 3 1.65 5.41 29.45
N LYS A 4 2.06 6.60 28.97
CA LYS A 4 1.52 7.14 27.70
C LYS A 4 2.53 7.63 26.65
N ILE A 5 3.72 7.01 26.57
CA ILE A 5 4.73 7.41 25.56
C ILE A 5 5.08 6.27 24.58
N LEU A 6 4.64 5.03 24.80
CA LEU A 6 5.04 3.88 23.96
C LEU A 6 4.08 3.53 22.80
N SER A 7 2.92 4.20 22.64
CA SER A 7 1.81 3.65 21.83
C SER A 7 1.66 4.20 20.40
N VAL A 8 2.06 5.45 20.14
CA VAL A 8 1.76 6.12 18.85
C VAL A 8 2.68 5.64 17.71
N ASP A 9 3.94 5.38 18.00
CA ASP A 9 4.96 4.95 17.03
C ASP A 9 4.66 3.54 16.47
N SER A 10 4.17 2.65 17.34
CA SER A 10 3.78 1.30 16.97
C SER A 10 2.51 1.26 16.11
N ALA A 11 1.55 2.14 16.35
CA ALA A 11 0.31 2.21 15.57
C ALA A 11 0.56 2.74 14.15
N LEU A 12 1.35 3.81 14.00
CA LEU A 12 1.77 4.35 12.71
C LEU A 12 2.56 3.31 11.89
N SER A 13 3.42 2.53 12.54
CA SER A 13 4.15 1.42 11.91
C SER A 13 3.23 0.29 11.41
N VAL A 14 2.13 -0.01 12.12
CA VAL A 14 1.14 -1.00 11.69
C VAL A 14 0.37 -0.51 10.46
N GLU A 15 -0.11 0.73 10.47
CA GLU A 15 -0.82 1.32 9.33
C GLU A 15 0.08 1.40 8.09
N ARG A 16 1.34 1.80 8.26
CA ARG A 16 2.33 1.83 7.19
C ARG A 16 2.60 0.44 6.61
N ARG A 17 2.75 -0.59 7.44
CA ARG A 17 2.91 -1.99 6.97
C ARG A 17 1.70 -2.46 6.16
N LYS A 18 0.49 -2.18 6.65
CA LYS A 18 -0.75 -2.51 5.93
C LYS A 18 -0.81 -1.81 4.57
N ALA A 19 -0.44 -0.53 4.52
CA ALA A 19 -0.43 0.23 3.27
C ALA A 19 0.61 -0.31 2.27
N LEU A 20 1.76 -0.80 2.74
CA LEU A 20 2.75 -1.48 1.90
C LEU A 20 2.25 -2.83 1.38
N GLU A 21 1.55 -3.62 2.19
CA GLU A 21 0.89 -4.85 1.74
C GLU A 21 -0.16 -4.57 0.66
N GLU A 22 -0.98 -3.53 0.84
CA GLU A 22 -1.94 -3.11 -0.19
C GLU A 22 -1.23 -2.71 -1.49
N LEU A 23 -0.14 -1.93 -1.40
CA LEU A 23 0.65 -1.53 -2.56
C LEU A 23 1.22 -2.75 -3.30
N ARG A 24 1.69 -3.77 -2.58
CA ARG A 24 2.16 -5.03 -3.18
C ARG A 24 1.06 -5.67 -4.03
N TRP A 25 -0.16 -5.80 -3.50
CA TRP A 25 -1.28 -6.37 -4.26
C TRP A 25 -1.65 -5.51 -5.47
N MET A 26 -1.64 -4.17 -5.33
CA MET A 26 -1.88 -3.26 -6.46
C MET A 26 -0.84 -3.42 -7.58
N LEU A 27 0.42 -3.68 -7.24
CA LEU A 27 1.48 -3.94 -8.22
C LEU A 27 1.24 -5.24 -8.98
N GLU A 28 0.79 -6.29 -8.30
CA GLU A 28 0.48 -7.57 -8.95
C GLU A 28 -0.71 -7.42 -9.92
N GLU A 29 -1.78 -6.73 -9.52
CA GLU A 29 -2.90 -6.41 -10.43
C GLU A 29 -2.43 -5.58 -11.64
N PHE A 30 -1.57 -4.58 -11.42
CA PHE A 30 -0.99 -3.79 -12.51
C PHE A 30 -0.15 -4.66 -13.48
N ARG A 31 0.65 -5.59 -12.94
CA ARG A 31 1.46 -6.50 -13.74
C ARG A 31 0.61 -7.44 -14.57
N VAL A 32 -0.43 -8.04 -13.98
CA VAL A 32 -1.38 -8.89 -14.73
C VAL A 32 -2.05 -8.07 -15.84
N ASN A 33 -2.50 -6.85 -15.54
CA ASN A 33 -3.12 -5.99 -16.55
C ASN A 33 -2.18 -5.65 -17.72
N GLN A 34 -0.90 -5.40 -17.44
CA GLN A 34 0.07 -4.99 -18.46
C GLN A 34 0.69 -6.15 -19.25
N PHE A 35 0.88 -7.31 -18.62
CA PHE A 35 1.72 -8.38 -19.16
C PHE A 35 1.00 -9.71 -19.34
N ALA A 36 -0.13 -9.93 -18.67
CA ALA A 36 -0.89 -11.19 -18.76
C ALA A 36 -2.40 -10.93 -18.75
N PRO A 37 -2.93 -10.13 -19.70
CA PRO A 37 -4.35 -9.76 -19.74
C PRO A 37 -5.29 -10.98 -19.86
N GLU A 38 -4.81 -12.10 -20.39
CA GLU A 38 -5.57 -13.35 -20.47
C GLU A 38 -5.94 -13.93 -19.09
N LEU A 39 -5.14 -13.65 -18.05
CA LEU A 39 -5.41 -14.13 -16.68
C LEU A 39 -6.54 -13.35 -16.01
N LYS A 40 -6.88 -12.16 -16.52
CA LYS A 40 -7.87 -11.19 -16.00
C LYS A 40 -7.54 -10.69 -14.58
N THR A 41 -7.64 -9.38 -14.40
CA THR A 41 -7.49 -8.73 -13.09
C THR A 41 -8.82 -8.70 -12.33
N ALA A 42 -8.76 -8.68 -11.00
CA ALA A 42 -9.93 -8.36 -10.18
C ALA A 42 -10.37 -6.90 -10.40
N PHE A 43 -9.42 -5.99 -10.56
CA PHE A 43 -9.67 -4.60 -10.94
C PHE A 43 -8.46 -3.99 -11.66
N PRO A 44 -8.68 -3.10 -12.64
CA PRO A 44 -7.58 -2.46 -13.35
C PRO A 44 -6.87 -1.46 -12.43
N ILE A 45 -5.56 -1.63 -12.27
CA ILE A 45 -4.66 -0.64 -11.66
C ILE A 45 -3.90 0.09 -12.75
N SER A 46 -3.72 1.41 -12.57
CA SER A 46 -2.88 2.24 -13.43
C SER A 46 -1.63 2.70 -12.69
N ALA A 47 -0.58 3.04 -13.45
CA ALA A 47 0.67 3.56 -12.90
C ALA A 47 0.45 4.81 -12.01
N LYS A 48 -0.47 5.70 -12.41
CA LYS A 48 -0.84 6.89 -11.63
C LYS A 48 -1.41 6.53 -10.25
N ARG A 49 -2.20 5.45 -10.16
CA ARG A 49 -2.77 4.99 -8.88
C ARG A 49 -1.69 4.41 -7.96
N LEU A 50 -0.71 3.70 -8.51
CA LEU A 50 0.45 3.21 -7.77
C LEU A 50 1.31 4.35 -7.22
N GLN A 51 1.61 5.35 -8.07
CA GLN A 51 2.36 6.54 -7.66
C GLN A 51 1.66 7.27 -6.51
N LYS A 52 0.34 7.48 -6.60
CA LYS A 52 -0.42 8.09 -5.52
C LYS A 52 -0.30 7.30 -4.21
N LYS A 53 -0.44 5.97 -4.25
CA LYS A 53 -0.34 5.12 -3.05
C LYS A 53 1.07 5.17 -2.44
N LEU A 54 2.12 5.20 -3.27
CA LEU A 54 3.50 5.38 -2.81
C LEU A 54 3.70 6.72 -2.09
N SER A 55 3.23 7.83 -2.66
CA SER A 55 3.31 9.15 -2.01
C SER A 55 2.51 9.22 -0.71
N ASP A 56 1.36 8.55 -0.65
CA ASP A 56 0.55 8.43 0.57
C ASP A 56 1.35 7.73 1.69
N ILE A 57 2.01 6.62 1.36
CA ILE A 57 2.84 5.84 2.31
C ILE A 57 4.06 6.63 2.79
N ASP A 58 4.69 7.40 1.90
CA ASP A 58 5.82 8.27 2.25
C ASP A 58 5.41 9.36 3.25
N GLY A 59 4.21 9.91 3.06
CA GLY A 59 3.60 10.88 3.97
C GLY A 59 3.16 10.32 5.33
N MET A 60 3.15 9.00 5.54
CA MET A 60 2.85 8.34 6.82
C MET A 60 4.05 8.34 7.79
N SER A 61 4.96 9.32 7.65
CA SER A 61 6.13 9.49 8.51
C SER A 61 5.76 9.80 9.96
#